data_AF-A0A4P6ZEM1-F1
#
_entry.id   AF-A0A4P6ZEM1-F1
#
_cell.length_a   1.000
_cell.length_b   1.000
_cell.length_c   1.000
_cell.angle_alpha   90.00
_cell.angle_beta   90.00
_cell.angle_gamma   90.00
#
_symmetry.space_group_name_H-M   'P 1'
#
loop_
_entity.id
_entity.type
_entity.pdbx_description
1 polymer ?
#
loop_
_entity_poly.entity_id
_entity_poly.type
_entity_poly.pdbx_seq_one_letter_code
_entity_poly.pdbx_strand_id
1 'polypeptide(L)'
;MKSKNLKNERKTTVERAFRFLGLFVVAFSLFAFTSCRSDDDPADNDFFAGTYKGSISYNDANSTISKDGGSVFVTKIASGTKYNFRFSDGIPDLNGVEFKKEGDHVLVMVGGTTTSYIRIDNNELKILYTANGKTWTANCTR
;
A
#
# COMPACT_ATOMS: atom_id res chain seq x y z
N MET A 1 -10.06 58.66 6.76
CA MET A 1 -8.77 58.16 7.31
C MET A 1 -8.87 56.72 7.88
N LYS A 2 -9.61 55.79 7.25
CA LYS A 2 -9.85 54.42 7.79
C LYS A 2 -9.35 53.30 6.85
N SER A 3 -9.27 53.57 5.54
CA SER A 3 -8.91 52.61 4.49
C SER A 3 -7.40 52.25 4.45
N LYS A 4 -6.51 53.19 4.77
CA LYS A 4 -5.05 52.94 4.74
C LYS A 4 -4.58 51.98 5.85
N ASN A 5 -5.24 51.98 7.01
CA ASN A 5 -4.90 51.12 8.15
C ASN A 5 -5.26 49.65 7.91
N LEU A 6 -6.43 49.39 7.28
CA LEU A 6 -6.83 48.01 6.95
C LEU A 6 -5.91 47.33 5.92
N LYS A 7 -5.33 48.08 4.97
CA LYS A 7 -4.40 47.51 3.98
C LYS A 7 -3.06 47.11 4.61
N ASN A 8 -2.60 47.85 5.62
CA ASN A 8 -1.31 47.59 6.27
C ASN A 8 -1.39 46.35 7.19
N GLU A 9 -2.47 46.23 7.96
CA GLU A 9 -2.79 45.07 8.82
C GLU A 9 -2.92 43.75 8.03
N ARG A 10 -3.53 43.80 6.83
CA ARG A 10 -3.62 42.63 5.94
C ARG A 10 -2.26 42.21 5.40
N LYS A 11 -1.37 43.15 5.07
CA LYS A 11 -0.04 42.85 4.53
C LYS A 11 0.86 42.19 5.57
N THR A 12 0.87 42.69 6.81
CA THR A 12 1.62 42.10 7.94
C THR A 12 1.11 40.72 8.35
N THR A 13 -0.20 40.47 8.23
CA THR A 13 -0.80 39.15 8.53
C THR A 13 -0.40 38.09 7.50
N VAL A 14 -0.40 38.46 6.21
CA VAL A 14 -0.01 37.56 5.11
C VAL A 14 1.47 37.19 5.19
N GLU A 15 2.36 38.14 5.49
CA GLU A 15 3.80 37.88 5.66
C GLU A 15 4.10 36.94 6.85
N ARG A 16 3.34 37.04 7.95
CA ARG A 16 3.44 36.12 9.09
C ARG A 16 2.95 34.72 8.73
N ALA A 17 1.84 34.61 8.00
CA ALA A 17 1.30 33.33 7.54
C ALA A 17 2.26 32.58 6.59
N PHE A 18 2.92 33.29 5.67
CA PHE A 18 3.93 32.69 4.78
C PHE A 18 5.15 32.14 5.54
N ARG A 19 5.56 32.78 6.65
CA ARG A 19 6.66 32.28 7.50
C ARG A 19 6.31 30.98 8.21
N PHE A 20 5.07 30.86 8.72
CA PHE A 20 4.60 29.62 9.35
C PHE A 20 4.37 28.51 8.33
N LEU A 21 3.84 28.83 7.14
CA LEU A 21 3.68 27.86 6.05
C LEU A 21 5.03 27.32 5.58
N GLY A 22 6.03 28.18 5.41
CA GLY A 22 7.39 27.77 5.03
C GLY A 22 8.03 26.83 6.05
N LEU A 23 7.88 27.12 7.35
CA LEU A 23 8.38 26.24 8.42
C LEU A 23 7.70 24.87 8.42
N PHE A 24 6.40 24.83 8.13
CA PHE A 24 5.61 23.59 8.05
C PHE A 24 6.00 22.73 6.85
N VAL A 25 6.26 23.35 5.70
CA VAL A 25 6.71 22.65 4.47
C VAL A 25 8.10 22.03 4.67
N VAL A 26 9.03 22.74 5.33
CA VAL A 26 10.36 22.21 5.64
C VAL A 26 10.27 21.06 6.64
N ALA A 27 9.49 21.20 7.72
CA ALA A 27 9.28 20.11 8.68
C ALA A 27 8.67 18.87 8.02
N PHE A 28 7.65 19.03 7.17
CA PHE A 28 7.04 17.91 6.44
C PHE A 28 8.02 17.25 5.46
N SER A 29 8.87 18.02 4.79
CA SER A 29 9.89 17.46 3.89
C SER A 29 10.92 16.61 4.63
N LEU A 30 11.27 16.93 5.88
CA LEU A 30 12.18 16.12 6.69
C LEU A 30 11.58 14.75 7.07
N PHE A 31 10.27 14.66 7.31
CA PHE A 31 9.58 13.37 7.57
C PHE A 31 9.35 12.55 6.29
N ALA A 32 9.27 13.20 5.12
CA ALA A 32 9.07 12.50 3.85
C ALA A 32 10.30 11.68 3.41
N PHE A 33 11.50 11.98 3.91
CA PHE A 33 12.74 11.27 3.56
C PHE A 33 13.21 10.25 4.61
N THR A 34 12.54 10.13 5.76
CA THR A 34 12.90 9.15 6.80
C THR A 34 12.21 7.79 6.64
N SER A 35 11.45 7.54 5.56
CA SER A 35 10.84 6.21 5.33
C SER A 35 11.83 5.15 4.84
N CYS A 36 13.12 5.47 4.76
CA CYS A 36 14.16 4.50 4.46
C CYS A 36 14.85 4.07 5.75
N ARG A 37 14.62 2.79 6.09
CA ARG A 37 15.16 1.99 7.22
C ARG A 37 14.31 1.99 8.48
N SER A 38 13.33 1.10 8.51
CA SER A 38 13.07 0.23 9.66
C SER A 38 12.40 -1.03 9.10
N ASP A 39 12.97 -2.19 9.41
CA ASP A 39 12.48 -3.55 9.14
C ASP A 39 11.11 -3.63 8.45
N ASP A 40 11.10 -3.70 7.12
CA ASP A 40 9.94 -3.43 6.27
C ASP A 40 9.14 -4.73 6.02
N ASP A 41 9.02 -5.52 7.09
CA ASP A 41 8.36 -6.81 7.15
C ASP A 41 6.83 -6.63 7.21
N PRO A 42 6.07 -7.29 6.33
CA PRO A 42 4.61 -7.28 6.40
C PRO A 42 4.06 -7.82 7.72
N ALA A 43 4.74 -8.75 8.39
CA ALA A 43 4.24 -9.41 9.59
C ALA A 43 4.29 -8.54 10.85
N ASP A 44 5.32 -7.70 11.00
CA ASP A 44 5.65 -7.04 12.28
C ASP A 44 5.30 -5.55 12.35
N ASN A 45 5.00 -4.93 11.21
CA ASN A 45 4.68 -3.51 11.17
C ASN A 45 3.18 -3.23 11.36
N ASP A 46 2.85 -2.20 12.15
CA ASP A 46 1.46 -1.68 12.28
C ASP A 46 0.92 -1.11 10.96
N PHE A 47 1.83 -0.62 10.12
CA PHE A 47 1.57 -0.12 8.78
C PHE A 47 2.57 -0.75 7.82
N PHE A 48 2.06 -1.42 6.78
CA PHE A 48 2.89 -2.00 5.74
C PHE A 48 2.38 -1.58 4.36
N ALA A 49 3.30 -1.23 3.48
CA ALA A 49 3.04 -0.95 2.07
C ALA A 49 4.25 -1.38 1.24
N GLY A 50 4.08 -2.36 0.36
CA GLY A 50 5.17 -2.93 -0.44
C GLY A 50 4.73 -3.30 -1.85
N THR A 51 5.62 -3.15 -2.83
CA THR A 51 5.35 -3.57 -4.22
C THR A 51 6.17 -4.81 -4.55
N TYR A 52 5.49 -5.89 -4.92
CA TYR A 52 6.12 -7.11 -5.42
C TYR A 52 5.98 -7.14 -6.95
N LYS A 53 7.01 -7.58 -7.66
CA LYS A 53 7.05 -7.68 -9.13
C LYS A 53 7.31 -9.11 -9.58
N GLY A 54 6.70 -9.50 -10.70
CA GLY A 54 6.85 -10.85 -11.25
C GLY A 54 5.66 -11.24 -12.11
N SER A 55 5.41 -12.55 -12.21
CA SER A 55 4.30 -13.07 -12.99
C SER A 55 3.00 -12.90 -12.22
N ILE A 56 2.01 -12.27 -12.85
CA ILE A 56 0.64 -12.13 -12.35
C ILE A 56 -0.37 -12.63 -13.38
N SER A 57 -1.47 -13.20 -12.93
CA SER A 57 -2.58 -13.52 -13.82
C SER A 57 -3.94 -13.42 -13.14
N TYR A 58 -4.95 -13.25 -13.97
CA TYR A 58 -6.35 -13.28 -13.60
C TYR A 58 -7.14 -14.05 -14.66
N ASN A 59 -8.06 -14.88 -14.19
CA ASN A 59 -8.96 -15.64 -15.04
C ASN A 59 -10.39 -15.55 -14.47
N ASP A 60 -11.35 -15.31 -15.33
CA ASP A 60 -12.77 -15.52 -15.08
C ASP A 60 -13.45 -16.18 -16.28
N ALA A 61 -14.78 -16.30 -16.23
CA ALA A 61 -15.56 -16.95 -17.28
C ALA A 61 -15.41 -16.30 -18.67
N ASN A 62 -15.01 -15.03 -18.76
CA ASN A 62 -15.01 -14.26 -20.01
C ASN A 62 -13.60 -13.82 -20.44
N SER A 63 -12.65 -13.77 -19.52
CA SER A 63 -11.36 -13.11 -19.75
C SER A 63 -10.22 -13.82 -19.03
N THR A 64 -9.04 -13.75 -19.67
CA THR A 64 -7.78 -14.14 -19.05
C THR A 64 -6.77 -13.04 -19.32
N ILE A 65 -6.13 -12.57 -18.26
CA ILE A 65 -5.04 -11.59 -18.29
C ILE A 65 -3.83 -12.27 -17.67
N SER A 66 -2.67 -12.21 -18.34
CA SER A 66 -1.41 -12.75 -17.81
C SER A 66 -0.26 -11.85 -18.19
N LYS A 67 0.65 -11.61 -17.24
CA LYS A 67 1.81 -10.74 -17.43
C LYS A 67 3.01 -11.25 -16.63
N ASP A 68 4.13 -11.47 -17.29
CA ASP A 68 5.36 -11.96 -16.63
C ASP A 68 6.14 -10.88 -15.86
N GLY A 69 5.85 -9.61 -16.11
CA GLY A 69 6.50 -8.46 -15.47
C GLY A 69 5.50 -7.50 -14.84
N GLY A 70 4.41 -8.03 -14.30
CA GLY A 70 3.41 -7.25 -13.58
C GLY A 70 3.86 -6.91 -12.16
N SER A 71 2.97 -6.27 -11.42
CA SER A 71 3.20 -5.90 -10.02
C SER A 71 1.95 -6.04 -9.17
N VAL A 72 2.17 -6.28 -7.89
CA VAL A 72 1.14 -6.26 -6.85
C VAL A 72 1.59 -5.31 -5.75
N PHE A 73 0.83 -4.24 -5.53
CA PHE A 73 1.03 -3.35 -4.41
C PHE A 73 0.18 -3.81 -3.22
N VAL A 74 0.86 -4.23 -2.16
CA VAL A 74 0.27 -4.82 -0.96
C VAL A 74 0.26 -3.77 0.14
N THR A 75 -0.90 -3.57 0.77
CA THR A 75 -1.03 -2.66 1.92
C THR A 75 -1.76 -3.30 3.07
N LYS A 76 -1.24 -3.15 4.29
CA LYS A 76 -1.96 -3.49 5.51
C LYS A 76 -3.02 -2.43 5.82
N ILE A 77 -4.23 -2.87 6.12
CA ILE A 77 -5.27 -1.98 6.60
C ILE A 77 -4.95 -1.64 8.06
N ALA A 78 -4.88 -0.34 8.38
CA ALA A 78 -4.45 0.15 9.69
C ALA A 78 -5.15 -0.57 10.85
N SER A 79 -4.37 -0.96 11.87
CA SER A 79 -4.77 -1.68 13.09
C SER A 79 -5.24 -3.14 12.92
N GLY A 80 -5.06 -3.76 11.75
CA GLY A 80 -5.67 -5.05 11.44
C GLY A 80 -4.74 -6.15 10.95
N THR A 81 -5.33 -7.34 10.87
CA THR A 81 -4.87 -8.57 10.22
C THR A 81 -5.27 -8.62 8.74
N LYS A 82 -5.75 -7.51 8.17
CA LYS A 82 -6.28 -7.43 6.81
C LYS A 82 -5.36 -6.71 5.85
N TYR A 83 -5.27 -7.24 4.62
CA TYR A 83 -4.42 -6.71 3.56
C TYR A 83 -5.21 -6.50 2.26
N ASN A 84 -4.81 -5.49 1.51
CA ASN A 84 -5.25 -5.24 0.13
C ASN A 84 -4.12 -5.54 -0.84
N PHE A 85 -4.49 -5.96 -2.05
CA PHE A 85 -3.60 -6.33 -3.15
C PHE A 85 -4.08 -5.60 -4.39
N ARG A 86 -3.36 -4.56 -4.77
CA ARG A 86 -3.61 -3.84 -6.02
C ARG A 86 -2.75 -4.42 -7.13
N PHE A 87 -3.40 -4.98 -8.13
CA PHE A 87 -2.69 -5.56 -9.27
C PHE A 87 -2.49 -4.51 -10.38
N SER A 88 -1.43 -4.67 -11.16
CA SER A 88 -1.25 -3.92 -12.41
C SER A 88 -2.03 -4.54 -13.58
N ASP A 89 -1.85 -3.97 -14.77
CA ASP A 89 -2.31 -4.55 -16.04
C ASP A 89 -3.83 -4.78 -16.16
N GLY A 90 -4.61 -4.03 -15.39
CA GLY A 90 -6.08 -4.10 -15.42
C GLY A 90 -6.66 -5.33 -14.70
N ILE A 91 -5.85 -6.07 -13.94
CA ILE A 91 -6.34 -7.15 -13.08
C ILE A 91 -7.09 -6.55 -11.89
N PRO A 92 -8.28 -7.07 -11.53
CA PRO A 92 -9.04 -6.58 -10.38
C PRO A 92 -8.30 -6.75 -9.05
N ASP A 93 -8.39 -5.74 -8.18
CA ASP A 93 -7.82 -5.74 -6.83
C ASP A 93 -8.49 -6.78 -5.90
N LEU A 94 -7.72 -7.32 -4.95
CA LEU A 94 -8.25 -8.05 -3.79
C LEU A 94 -8.20 -7.14 -2.56
N ASN A 95 -9.29 -7.03 -1.81
CA ASN A 95 -9.38 -6.11 -0.68
C ASN A 95 -9.83 -6.81 0.60
N GLY A 96 -9.25 -6.42 1.73
CA GLY A 96 -9.68 -6.83 3.06
C GLY A 96 -9.48 -8.31 3.37
N VAL A 97 -8.50 -8.96 2.73
CA VAL A 97 -8.21 -10.38 2.95
C VAL A 97 -7.54 -10.54 4.32
N GLU A 98 -8.05 -11.47 5.13
CA GLU A 98 -7.62 -11.73 6.51
C GLU A 98 -6.39 -12.65 6.54
N PHE A 99 -5.41 -12.34 7.40
CA PHE A 99 -4.16 -13.08 7.55
C PHE A 99 -3.84 -13.39 9.02
N LYS A 100 -3.04 -14.43 9.21
CA LYS A 100 -2.38 -14.76 10.46
C LYS A 100 -0.89 -14.96 10.23
N LYS A 101 -0.09 -14.68 11.27
CA LYS A 101 1.35 -14.91 11.26
C LYS A 101 1.66 -16.41 11.40
N GLU A 102 2.63 -16.91 10.62
CA GLU A 102 3.09 -18.30 10.64
C GLU A 102 4.62 -18.36 10.56
N GLY A 103 5.30 -18.16 11.70
CA GLY A 103 6.75 -17.95 11.76
C GLY A 103 7.09 -16.46 11.80
N ASP A 104 8.36 -16.11 11.61
CA ASP A 104 8.84 -14.75 11.91
C ASP A 104 8.44 -13.70 10.87
N HIS A 105 8.48 -14.03 9.58
CA HIS A 105 8.30 -13.07 8.48
C HIS A 105 7.13 -13.43 7.55
N VAL A 106 6.35 -14.44 7.91
CA VAL A 106 5.38 -15.06 7.01
C VAL A 106 3.97 -14.80 7.50
N LEU A 107 3.14 -14.31 6.58
CA LEU A 107 1.69 -14.22 6.73
C LEU A 107 1.00 -15.20 5.79
N VAL A 108 0.03 -15.92 6.31
CA VAL A 108 -0.84 -16.81 5.54
C VAL A 108 -2.29 -16.36 5.65
N MET A 109 -3.01 -16.43 4.53
CA MET A 109 -4.44 -16.14 4.48
C MET A 109 -5.22 -17.04 5.45
N VAL A 110 -6.09 -16.45 6.25
CA VAL A 110 -7.03 -17.20 7.10
C VAL A 110 -8.06 -17.92 6.22
N GLY A 111 -8.27 -19.20 6.48
CA GLY A 111 -9.17 -20.04 5.68
C GLY A 111 -8.56 -20.51 4.35
N GLY A 112 -7.25 -20.35 4.15
CA GLY A 112 -6.55 -20.88 2.98
C GLY A 112 -6.58 -22.42 2.92
N THR A 113 -6.52 -22.94 1.70
CA THR A 113 -6.43 -24.36 1.37
C THR A 113 -5.28 -24.59 0.38
N THR A 114 -4.98 -25.85 0.05
CA THR A 114 -3.96 -26.18 -0.96
C THR A 114 -4.22 -25.55 -2.32
N THR A 115 -5.49 -25.29 -2.66
CA THR A 115 -5.91 -24.76 -3.97
C THR A 115 -6.42 -23.32 -3.91
N SER A 116 -6.39 -22.69 -2.73
CA SER A 116 -6.75 -21.28 -2.56
C SER A 116 -6.00 -20.68 -1.38
N TYR A 117 -4.93 -19.95 -1.64
CA TYR A 117 -4.07 -19.34 -0.62
C TYR A 117 -3.48 -18.01 -1.10
N ILE A 118 -3.13 -17.19 -0.12
CA ILE A 118 -2.22 -16.06 -0.28
C ILE A 118 -1.16 -16.18 0.82
N ARG A 119 0.11 -16.05 0.43
CA ARG A 119 1.24 -16.02 1.34
C ARG A 119 2.08 -14.79 1.04
N ILE A 120 2.39 -14.05 2.10
CA ILE A 120 3.24 -12.87 2.07
C ILE A 120 4.45 -13.17 2.94
N ASP A 121 5.64 -13.07 2.36
CA ASP A 121 6.93 -13.04 3.05
C ASP A 121 7.52 -11.63 2.88
N ASN A 122 8.60 -11.31 3.58
CA ASN A 122 9.32 -10.04 3.42
C ASN A 122 9.78 -9.80 1.96
N ASN A 123 10.19 -10.87 1.26
CA ASN A 123 10.70 -10.78 -0.11
C ASN A 123 9.85 -11.47 -1.18
N GLU A 124 8.86 -12.28 -0.80
CA GLU A 124 8.09 -13.10 -1.74
C GLU A 124 6.59 -12.91 -1.55
N LEU A 125 5.84 -12.85 -2.65
CA LEU A 125 4.39 -12.89 -2.67
C LEU A 125 3.93 -14.04 -3.55
N LYS A 126 3.19 -14.98 -2.95
CA LYS A 126 2.49 -16.04 -3.67
C LYS A 126 0.99 -15.93 -3.52
N ILE A 127 0.30 -15.93 -4.65
CA ILE A 127 -1.15 -15.94 -4.73
C ILE A 127 -1.56 -17.10 -5.65
N LEU A 128 -2.43 -17.96 -5.15
CA LEU A 128 -3.32 -18.80 -5.93
C LEU A 128 -4.66 -18.68 -5.24
N TYR A 129 -5.48 -17.72 -5.63
CA TYR A 129 -6.72 -17.43 -4.91
C TYR A 129 -7.91 -17.56 -5.85
N THR A 130 -8.90 -18.34 -5.46
CA THR A 130 -10.14 -18.52 -6.23
C THR A 130 -11.34 -18.10 -5.41
N ALA A 131 -12.16 -17.21 -5.95
CA ALA A 131 -13.41 -16.76 -5.35
C ALA A 131 -14.43 -16.39 -6.43
N ASN A 132 -15.69 -16.81 -6.26
CA ASN A 132 -16.79 -16.46 -7.17
C ASN A 132 -16.51 -16.77 -8.66
N GLY A 133 -15.87 -17.91 -8.95
CA GLY A 133 -15.51 -18.31 -10.32
C GLY A 133 -14.37 -17.50 -10.95
N LYS A 134 -13.66 -16.69 -10.16
CA LYS A 134 -12.51 -15.89 -10.56
C LYS A 134 -11.26 -16.42 -9.88
N THR A 135 -10.13 -16.40 -10.57
CA THR A 135 -8.85 -16.84 -10.04
C THR A 135 -7.79 -15.77 -10.25
N TRP A 136 -7.06 -15.45 -9.18
CA TRP A 136 -5.89 -14.59 -9.20
C TRP A 136 -4.65 -15.45 -8.96
N THR A 137 -3.57 -15.17 -9.68
CA THR A 137 -2.27 -15.73 -9.35
C THR A 137 -1.18 -14.65 -9.32
N ALA A 138 -0.20 -14.87 -8.47
CA ALA A 138 1.01 -14.06 -8.42
C ALA A 138 2.18 -14.94 -7.96
N ASN A 139 3.32 -14.76 -8.60
CA ASN A 139 4.61 -15.27 -8.17
C ASN A 139 5.62 -14.14 -8.33
N CYS A 140 5.78 -13.37 -7.26
CA CYS A 140 6.45 -12.08 -7.29
C CYS A 140 7.48 -11.95 -6.16
N THR A 141 8.47 -11.08 -6.36
CA THR A 141 9.48 -10.73 -5.36
C THR A 141 9.63 -9.22 -5.21
N ARG A 142 10.27 -8.74 -4.14
CA ARG A 142 10.57 -7.31 -3.93
C ARG A 142 12.06 -7.05 -3.75
#